data_AF-A0A200QZ67-F1
#
_entry.id   AF-A0A200QZ67-F1
#
_cell.length_a   1.000
_cell.length_b   1.000
_cell.length_c   1.000
_cell.angle_alpha   90.00
_cell.angle_beta   90.00
_cell.angle_gamma   90.00
#
_symmetry.space_group_name_H-M   'P 1'
#
loop_
_entity.id
_entity.type
_entity.pdbx_description
1 polymer ?
#
loop_
_entity_poly.entity_id
_entity_poly.type
_entity_poly.pdbx_seq_one_letter_code
_entity_poly.pdbx_strand_id
1 'polypeptide(L)'
;MTSMFEWVEMPADSGYPAYLAAFLIQAEMPADSGYPAYLAARLASFYERAGKVKCLGSPEHTVSVTIVDAVSPPGGDFSGLVTSATLSIVQVFWGLDKKLA
;
A
#
# COMPACT_ATOMS: atom_id res chain seq x y z
N MET A 1 -5.07 -25.82 20.76
CA MET A 1 -5.80 -25.82 22.05
C MET A 1 -6.15 -24.37 22.32
N THR A 2 -7.44 -24.09 22.32
CA THR A 2 -8.09 -22.79 22.19
C THR A 2 -7.76 -21.86 23.36
N SER A 3 -7.13 -20.71 23.10
CA SER A 3 -7.17 -19.54 24.00
C SER A 3 -8.04 -18.48 23.31
N MET A 4 -9.35 -18.60 23.45
CA MET A 4 -10.12 -17.72 24.34
C MET A 4 -10.00 -16.25 23.89
N PHE A 5 -10.70 -15.97 22.79
CA PHE A 5 -11.10 -14.62 22.38
C PHE A 5 -12.11 -14.12 23.43
N GLU A 6 -11.66 -13.26 24.34
CA GLU A 6 -12.57 -12.57 25.24
C GLU A 6 -13.09 -11.33 24.51
N TRP A 7 -14.36 -11.41 24.11
CA TRP A 7 -15.15 -10.32 23.57
C TRP A 7 -15.41 -9.30 24.69
N VAL A 8 -14.68 -8.19 24.71
CA VAL A 8 -15.16 -7.01 25.45
C VAL A 8 -16.14 -6.30 24.53
N GLU A 9 -17.44 -6.56 24.71
CA GLU A 9 -18.49 -5.71 24.16
C GLU A 9 -18.32 -4.31 24.76
N MET A 10 -17.87 -3.36 23.96
CA MET A 10 -17.79 -1.97 24.35
C MET A 10 -19.22 -1.38 24.30
N PRO A 11 -19.73 -0.79 25.40
CA PRO A 11 -21.04 -0.16 25.39
C PRO A 11 -21.08 0.99 24.37
N ALA A 12 -22.20 1.09 23.65
CA ALA A 12 -22.42 2.01 22.53
C ALA A 12 -22.31 3.50 22.89
N ASP A 13 -22.26 3.79 24.19
CA ASP A 13 -22.30 5.07 24.86
C ASP A 13 -20.93 5.50 25.44
N SER A 14 -19.87 4.72 25.14
CA SER A 14 -18.52 4.94 25.67
C SER A 14 -17.76 6.14 25.09
N GLY A 15 -18.31 6.85 24.10
CA GLY A 15 -17.71 8.08 23.56
C GLY A 15 -16.37 7.87 22.86
N TYR A 16 -15.94 6.62 22.65
CA TYR A 16 -14.71 6.33 21.92
C TYR A 16 -14.95 6.50 20.43
N PRO A 17 -14.21 7.41 19.78
CA PRO A 17 -14.32 7.62 18.35
C PRO A 17 -13.78 6.41 17.58
N ALA A 18 -14.38 6.14 16.41
CA ALA A 18 -14.23 4.92 15.62
C ALA A 18 -12.79 4.48 15.27
N TYR A 19 -11.79 5.36 15.47
CA TYR A 19 -10.38 5.06 15.27
C TYR A 19 -9.77 4.11 16.32
N LEU A 20 -10.39 3.94 17.49
CA LEU A 20 -9.93 2.93 18.46
C LEU A 20 -10.18 1.49 17.97
N ALA A 21 -11.21 1.28 17.14
CA ALA A 21 -11.55 -0.04 16.61
C ALA A 21 -10.52 -0.58 15.60
N ALA A 22 -9.88 0.32 14.83
CA ALA A 22 -8.80 -0.04 13.90
C ALA A 22 -7.52 -0.49 14.63
N PHE A 23 -7.32 -0.05 15.89
CA PHE A 23 -6.20 -0.47 16.74
C PHE A 23 -6.27 -1.97 17.09
N LEU A 24 -7.43 -2.62 16.98
CA LEU A 24 -7.64 -3.97 17.53
C LEU A 24 -7.32 -5.11 16.55
N ILE A 25 -7.09 -4.85 15.26
CA ILE A 25 -6.78 -5.90 14.28
C ILE A 25 -5.27 -6.19 14.24
N GLN A 26 -4.42 -5.18 14.47
CA GLN A 26 -2.96 -5.29 14.40
C GLN A 26 -2.17 -4.42 15.39
N ALA A 27 -2.83 -3.64 16.26
CA ALA A 27 -2.19 -2.69 17.19
C ALA A 27 -1.27 -1.64 16.53
N GLU A 28 -1.55 -1.31 15.27
CA GLU A 28 -0.83 -0.26 14.55
C GLU A 28 -1.68 1.00 14.44
N MET A 29 -1.05 2.17 14.63
CA MET A 29 -1.69 3.43 14.34
C MET A 29 -1.95 3.51 12.83
N PRO A 30 -3.21 3.66 12.38
CA PRO A 30 -3.48 3.89 10.98
C PRO A 30 -2.85 5.22 10.58
N ALA A 31 -2.27 5.26 9.38
CA ALA A 31 -1.99 6.51 8.72
C ALA A 31 -3.30 7.05 8.10
N ASP A 32 -3.17 7.95 7.14
CA ASP A 32 -4.30 8.58 6.49
C ASP A 32 -5.24 7.52 5.84
N SER A 33 -6.53 7.85 5.75
CA SER A 33 -7.61 7.08 5.13
C SER A 33 -7.71 5.59 5.54
N GLY A 34 -7.17 5.20 6.70
CA GLY A 34 -7.23 3.83 7.23
C GLY A 34 -6.18 2.86 6.68
N TYR A 35 -5.19 3.35 5.92
CA TYR A 35 -4.05 2.54 5.47
C TYR A 35 -2.97 2.45 6.55
N PRO A 36 -2.18 1.37 6.60
CA PRO A 36 -1.07 1.27 7.54
C PRO A 36 0.01 2.32 7.25
N ALA A 37 0.67 2.82 8.29
CA ALA A 37 1.71 3.85 8.15
C ALA A 37 2.90 3.44 7.28
N TYR A 38 3.15 2.14 7.12
CA TYR A 38 4.21 1.61 6.27
C TYR A 38 3.83 1.44 4.79
N LEU A 39 2.61 1.81 4.36
CA LEU A 39 2.15 1.57 2.98
C LEU A 39 3.15 2.10 1.94
N ALA A 40 3.56 3.36 2.06
CA ALA A 40 4.51 3.97 1.13
C ALA A 40 5.86 3.25 1.14
N ALA A 41 6.37 2.88 2.33
CA ALA A 41 7.63 2.14 2.46
C ALA A 41 7.55 0.74 1.83
N ARG A 42 6.41 0.05 1.96
CA ARG A 42 6.17 -1.25 1.31
C ARG A 42 6.14 -1.11 -0.20
N LEU A 43 5.46 -0.09 -0.73
CA LEU A 43 5.43 0.19 -2.17
C LEU A 43 6.83 0.54 -2.69
N ALA A 44 7.59 1.38 -1.97
CA ALA A 44 8.96 1.73 -2.35
C ALA A 44 9.85 0.47 -2.42
N SER A 45 9.82 -0.36 -1.38
CA SER A 45 10.57 -1.63 -1.33
C SER A 45 10.17 -2.64 -2.42
N PHE A 46 8.99 -2.47 -3.03
CA PHE A 46 8.53 -3.28 -4.15
C PHE A 46 9.06 -2.74 -5.48
N TYR A 47 8.83 -1.46 -5.77
CA TYR A 47 9.21 -0.83 -7.03
C TYR A 47 10.72 -0.66 -7.19
N GLU A 48 11.46 -0.41 -6.10
CA GLU A 48 12.94 -0.26 -6.14
C GLU A 48 13.68 -1.56 -6.52
N ARG A 49 12.99 -2.70 -6.52
CA ARG A 49 13.57 -3.98 -6.98
C ARG A 49 13.61 -4.11 -8.50
N ALA A 50 12.87 -3.25 -9.22
CA ALA A 50 12.99 -3.16 -10.67
C ALA A 50 14.22 -2.34 -11.05
N GLY A 51 14.84 -2.71 -12.16
CA GLY A 51 16.00 -2.00 -12.65
C GLY A 51 16.87 -2.85 -13.57
N LYS A 52 17.81 -2.18 -14.22
CA LYS A 52 18.88 -2.83 -14.98
C LYS A 52 20.02 -3.15 -14.02
N VAL A 53 20.40 -4.41 -13.93
CA VAL A 53 21.43 -4.90 -13.00
C VAL A 53 22.46 -5.75 -13.73
N LYS A 54 23.68 -5.76 -13.19
CA LYS A 54 24.70 -6.76 -13.56
C LYS A 54 24.55 -7.96 -12.64
N CYS A 55 24.35 -9.13 -13.23
CA CYS A 55 24.28 -10.38 -12.48
C CYS A 55 25.63 -10.70 -11.84
N LEU A 56 25.59 -11.26 -10.64
CA LEU A 56 26.78 -11.83 -10.00
C LEU A 56 27.11 -13.17 -10.68
N GLY A 57 28.39 -13.40 -10.97
CA GLY A 57 28.89 -14.65 -11.57
C GLY A 57 29.64 -14.43 -12.88
N SER A 58 30.17 -15.53 -13.42
CA SER A 58 30.81 -15.58 -14.74
C SER A 58 30.00 -16.52 -15.64
N PRO A 59 29.63 -16.14 -16.88
CA PRO A 59 29.97 -14.88 -17.56
C PRO A 59 29.27 -13.65 -16.97
N GLU A 60 29.82 -12.46 -17.20
CA GLU A 60 29.12 -11.22 -16.86
C GLU A 60 27.86 -11.09 -17.72
N HIS A 61 26.70 -11.05 -17.08
CA HIS A 61 25.43 -10.82 -17.74
C HIS A 61 24.79 -9.53 -17.22
N THR A 62 24.35 -8.69 -18.15
CA THR A 62 23.52 -7.53 -17.82
C THR A 62 22.07 -7.87 -18.14
N VAL A 63 21.20 -7.76 -17.14
CA VAL A 63 19.78 -8.07 -17.25
C VAL A 63 18.94 -6.89 -16.75
N SER A 64 17.64 -6.91 -17.04
CA SER A 64 16.72 -5.89 -16.55
C SER A 64 15.42 -6.51 -16.07
N VAL A 65 14.88 -5.97 -14.99
CA VAL A 65 13.53 -6.27 -14.48
C VAL A 65 12.69 -5.01 -14.60
N THR A 66 11.54 -5.11 -15.24
CA THR A 66 10.57 -4.02 -15.38
C THR A 66 9.29 -4.41 -14.65
N ILE A 67 8.79 -3.51 -13.80
CA ILE A 67 7.52 -3.68 -13.09
C ILE A 67 6.49 -2.75 -13.76
N VAL A 68 5.33 -3.31 -14.08
CA VAL A 68 4.14 -2.57 -14.53
C VAL A 68 3.01 -2.94 -13.59
N ASP A 69 2.38 -1.93 -12.99
CA ASP A 69 1.35 -2.10 -11.99
C ASP A 69 0.13 -1.25 -12.34
N ALA A 70 -1.06 -1.77 -12.01
CA ALA A 70 -2.33 -1.14 -12.32
C ALA A 70 -3.01 -0.67 -11.03
N VAL A 71 -3.04 0.64 -10.83
CA VAL A 71 -3.69 1.25 -9.65
C VAL A 71 -5.10 1.70 -10.01
N SER A 72 -6.07 1.33 -9.18
CA SER A 72 -7.49 1.64 -9.37
C SER A 72 -7.98 2.65 -8.32
N PRO A 73 -7.87 3.97 -8.56
CA PRO A 73 -8.43 4.97 -7.66
C PRO A 73 -9.97 4.95 -7.64
N PRO A 74 -10.61 5.12 -6.47
CA PRO A 74 -12.05 5.27 -6.39
C PRO A 74 -12.48 6.54 -7.14
N GLY A 75 -13.44 6.43 -8.05
CA GLY A 75 -13.96 7.56 -8.81
C GLY A 75 -13.01 8.16 -9.86
N GLY A 76 -11.76 7.68 -9.99
CA GLY A 76 -10.75 8.27 -10.88
C GLY A 76 -9.97 9.44 -10.26
N ASP A 77 -10.06 9.64 -8.94
CA ASP A 77 -9.32 10.69 -8.24
C ASP A 77 -7.92 10.21 -7.81
N PHE A 78 -6.89 10.98 -8.17
CA PHE A 78 -5.49 10.69 -7.85
C PHE A 78 -5.08 11.13 -6.43
N SER A 79 -5.98 11.76 -5.67
CA SER A 79 -5.71 12.23 -4.30
C SER A 79 -5.58 11.09 -3.27
N GLY A 80 -6.14 9.92 -3.56
CA GLY A 80 -6.10 8.77 -2.65
C GLY A 80 -4.66 8.34 -2.32
N LEU A 81 -4.42 7.89 -1.09
CA LEU A 81 -3.07 7.57 -0.60
C LEU A 81 -2.33 6.51 -1.41
N VAL A 82 -3.03 5.47 -1.88
CA VAL A 82 -2.43 4.44 -2.73
C VAL A 82 -1.91 5.07 -4.02
N THR A 83 -2.74 5.91 -4.64
CA THR A 83 -2.43 6.55 -5.92
C THR A 83 -1.32 7.58 -5.78
N SER A 84 -1.39 8.46 -4.78
CA SER A 84 -0.36 9.46 -4.51
C SER A 84 0.98 8.84 -4.09
N ALA A 85 0.96 7.79 -3.26
CA ALA A 85 2.17 7.06 -2.90
C ALA A 85 2.81 6.37 -4.12
N THR A 86 2.02 5.68 -4.95
CA THR A 86 2.54 5.06 -6.18
C THR A 86 3.12 6.09 -7.12
N LEU A 87 2.42 7.21 -7.37
CA LEU A 87 2.89 8.31 -8.23
C LEU A 87 4.21 8.93 -7.74
N SER A 88 4.45 8.94 -6.42
CA SER A 88 5.70 9.46 -5.86
C SER A 88 6.93 8.56 -6.10
N ILE A 89 6.71 7.26 -6.39
CA ILE A 89 7.77 6.26 -6.52
C ILE A 89 8.03 5.92 -8.00
N VAL A 90 6.97 5.73 -8.79
CA VAL A 90 7.10 5.29 -10.18
C VAL A 90 7.71 6.37 -11.06
N GLN A 91 8.54 5.96 -12.01
CA GLN A 91 9.21 6.89 -12.94
C GLN A 91 8.32 7.28 -14.13
N VAL A 92 7.37 6.43 -14.49
CA VAL A 92 6.47 6.63 -15.63
C VAL A 92 5.05 6.33 -15.19
N PHE A 93 4.12 7.20 -15.55
CA PHE A 93 2.70 7.06 -15.27
C PHE A 93 1.90 7.12 -16.57
N TRP A 94 1.01 6.14 -16.77
CA TRP A 94 0.05 6.10 -17.86
C TRP A 94 -1.36 6.24 -17.30
N GLY A 95 -1.90 7.46 -17.34
CA GLY A 95 -3.26 7.74 -16.92
C GLY A 95 -4.28 7.26 -17.96
N LEU A 96 -5.21 6.40 -17.55
CA LEU A 96 -6.34 6.00 -18.37
C LEU A 96 -7.53 6.94 -18.08
N ASP A 97 -8.05 7.61 -19.11
CA ASP A 97 -9.23 8.49 -19.00
C ASP A 97 -10.49 7.73 -19.43
N LYS A 98 -11.53 7.76 -18.59
CA LYS A 98 -12.84 7.18 -18.88
C LYS A 98 -13.53 7.81 -20.10
N LYS A 99 -13.21 9.06 -20.46
CA LYS A 99 -13.81 9.73 -21.63
C LYS A 99 -13.26 9.24 -22.97
N LEU A 100 -12.08 8.62 -22.95
CA LEU A 100 -11.38 8.09 -24.12
C LEU A 100 -11.60 6.58 -24.29
N ALA A 101 -12.38 5.94 -23.39
CA ALA A 101 -12.68 4.51 -23.36
C ALA A 101 -14.12 4.23 -23.80
#